data_AF-A0A350AE89-F1
#
_entry.id   AF-A0A350AE89-F1
#
_cell.length_a   1.000
_cell.length_b   1.000
_cell.length_c   1.000
_cell.angle_alpha   90.00
_cell.angle_beta   90.00
_cell.angle_gamma   90.00
#
_symmetry.space_group_name_H-M   'P 1'
#
loop_
_entity.id
_entity.type
_entity.pdbx_description
1 polymer ?
#
loop_
_entity_poly.entity_id
_entity_poly.type
_entity_poly.pdbx_seq_one_letter_code
_entity_poly.pdbx_strand_id
1 'polypeptide(L)'
;LKDVDLAYQNLESVELGVTSVDHYFDTLGGVARAVKRARGGQETAVYIGDQTRGSGKVRSLKDQIALETRSRSLNPKFYEPLLRHGAEGVRQIEAHVTNTLGWSATTAQVEPWVYQRLSETFVLDEVMRKRLSALNPEASNRMAQKLLEASDRAYWQPDA
;
A
#
# COMPACT_ATOMS: atom_id res chain seq x y z
N LEU A 1 2.40 26.24 0.23
CA LEU A 1 2.52 24.96 0.97
C LEU A 1 3.02 25.12 2.41
N LYS A 2 3.76 26.19 2.78
CA LYS A 2 4.26 26.39 4.16
C LYS A 2 3.16 26.53 5.22
N ASP A 3 1.98 27.02 4.84
CA ASP A 3 0.84 27.27 5.73
C ASP A 3 -0.22 26.15 5.69
N VAL A 4 0.14 24.96 5.18
CA VAL A 4 -0.80 23.82 5.07
C VAL A 4 -0.71 22.96 6.33
N ASP A 5 -1.83 22.86 7.06
CA ASP A 5 -1.95 22.06 8.27
C ASP A 5 -2.32 20.59 8.00
N LEU A 6 -3.09 20.33 6.94
CA LEU A 6 -3.49 19.00 6.51
C LEU A 6 -3.54 18.84 4.99
N ALA A 7 -3.33 17.62 4.50
CA ALA A 7 -3.56 17.21 3.13
C ALA A 7 -4.72 16.19 3.08
N TYR A 8 -5.52 16.24 2.01
CA TYR A 8 -6.75 15.45 1.90
C TYR A 8 -7.01 15.02 0.46
N GLN A 9 -7.54 13.80 0.28
CA GLN A 9 -8.10 13.34 -0.99
C GLN A 9 -9.33 12.46 -0.75
N ASN A 10 -10.31 12.52 -1.65
CA ASN A 10 -11.45 11.60 -1.66
C ASN A 10 -11.08 10.26 -2.30
N LEU A 11 -11.56 9.16 -1.72
CA LEU A 11 -11.59 7.87 -2.39
C LEU A 11 -12.65 7.89 -3.48
N GLU A 12 -12.28 7.43 -4.68
CA GLU A 12 -13.13 7.54 -5.86
C GLU A 12 -14.18 6.43 -5.92
N SER A 13 -13.81 5.20 -5.55
CA SER A 13 -14.72 4.05 -5.62
C SER A 13 -14.41 2.99 -4.57
N VAL A 14 -15.38 2.09 -4.37
CA VAL A 14 -15.20 0.89 -3.54
C VAL A 14 -14.18 -0.06 -4.17
N GLU A 15 -13.96 0.00 -5.49
CA GLU A 15 -13.09 -0.90 -6.26
C GLU A 15 -11.64 -0.38 -6.33
N LEU A 16 -11.43 0.93 -6.34
CA LEU A 16 -10.11 1.56 -6.41
C LEU A 16 -9.73 2.17 -5.06
N GLY A 17 -8.97 1.40 -4.28
CA GLY A 17 -8.38 1.82 -3.01
C GLY A 17 -7.11 2.65 -3.20
N VAL A 18 -6.65 3.33 -2.15
CA VAL A 18 -5.37 4.07 -2.12
C VAL A 18 -4.14 3.19 -2.38
N THR A 19 -4.26 1.88 -2.20
CA THR A 19 -3.22 0.89 -2.53
C THR A 19 -3.44 0.19 -3.87
N SER A 20 -4.55 0.44 -4.55
CA SER A 20 -4.90 -0.28 -5.80
C SER A 20 -4.26 0.36 -7.03
N VAL A 21 -4.00 1.66 -6.97
CA VAL A 21 -3.55 2.50 -8.07
C VAL A 21 -2.57 3.54 -7.54
N ASP A 22 -1.64 3.95 -8.40
CA ASP A 22 -0.46 4.74 -8.03
C ASP A 22 -0.74 6.24 -7.86
N HIS A 23 -1.70 6.77 -8.63
CA HIS A 23 -2.05 8.18 -8.66
C HIS A 23 -2.36 8.79 -7.28
N TYR A 24 -2.79 8.02 -6.28
CA TYR A 24 -3.02 8.53 -4.93
C TYR A 24 -1.72 8.87 -4.20
N PHE A 25 -0.71 7.99 -4.24
CA PHE A 25 0.57 8.30 -3.60
C PHE A 25 1.37 9.31 -4.43
N ASP A 26 1.22 9.30 -5.76
CA ASP A 26 1.85 10.31 -6.64
C ASP A 26 1.32 11.71 -6.31
N THR A 27 0.00 11.87 -6.22
CA THR A 27 -0.63 13.18 -5.98
C THR A 27 -0.69 13.54 -4.49
N LEU A 28 -1.53 12.89 -3.67
CA LEU A 28 -1.67 13.22 -2.25
C LEU A 28 -0.36 12.99 -1.49
N GLY A 29 0.33 11.88 -1.75
CA GLY A 29 1.64 11.63 -1.17
C GLY A 29 2.67 12.67 -1.62
N GLY A 30 2.72 13.01 -2.91
CA GLY A 30 3.58 14.07 -3.44
C GLY A 30 3.32 15.43 -2.80
N VAL A 31 2.05 15.81 -2.63
CA VAL A 31 1.64 17.04 -1.93
C VAL A 31 2.08 17.00 -0.47
N ALA A 32 1.84 15.91 0.26
CA ALA A 32 2.26 15.76 1.65
C ALA A 32 3.79 15.90 1.80
N ARG A 33 4.56 15.31 0.88
CA ARG A 33 6.02 15.44 0.83
C ARG A 33 6.48 16.87 0.53
N ALA A 34 5.79 17.55 -0.39
CA ALA A 34 6.08 18.95 -0.73
C ALA A 34 5.76 19.89 0.44
N VAL A 35 4.67 19.65 1.17
CA VAL A 35 4.34 20.36 2.42
C VAL A 35 5.42 20.12 3.47
N LYS A 36 5.82 18.86 3.70
CA LYS A 36 6.91 18.53 4.64
C LYS A 36 8.19 19.30 4.32
N ARG A 37 8.57 19.36 3.04
CA ARG A 37 9.74 20.14 2.59
C ARG A 37 9.57 21.64 2.83
N ALA A 38 8.40 22.21 2.52
CA ALA A 38 8.11 23.62 2.70
C ALA A 38 8.05 24.04 4.19
N ARG A 39 7.74 23.12 5.09
CA ARG A 39 7.64 23.31 6.55
C ARG A 39 8.91 22.88 7.31
N GLY A 40 10.05 22.82 6.63
CA GLY A 40 11.33 22.51 7.28
C GLY A 40 11.42 21.09 7.85
N GLY A 41 10.71 20.13 7.26
CA GLY A 41 10.70 18.73 7.69
C GLY A 41 9.52 18.34 8.58
N GLN A 42 8.70 19.30 9.01
CA GLN A 42 7.50 19.02 9.81
C GLN A 42 6.41 18.36 8.96
N GLU A 43 5.92 17.21 9.43
CA GLU A 43 4.85 16.49 8.74
C GLU A 43 3.50 17.20 8.89
N THR A 44 2.60 16.93 7.93
CA THR A 44 1.22 17.39 7.92
C THR A 44 0.31 16.18 8.11
N ALA A 45 -0.85 16.37 8.73
CA ALA A 45 -1.83 15.30 8.83
C ALA A 45 -2.37 14.97 7.43
N VAL A 46 -2.48 13.68 7.10
CA VAL A 46 -2.98 13.22 5.80
C VAL A 46 -4.26 12.43 6.01
N TYR A 47 -5.33 12.81 5.31
CA TYR A 47 -6.65 12.22 5.47
C TYR A 47 -7.22 11.73 4.15
N ILE A 48 -8.04 10.68 4.24
CA ILE A 48 -8.81 10.14 3.12
C ILE A 48 -10.30 10.27 3.45
N GLY A 49 -11.04 10.88 2.53
CA GLY A 49 -12.50 10.92 2.56
C GLY A 49 -13.10 9.78 1.77
N ASP A 50 -13.73 8.84 2.45
CA ASP A 50 -14.45 7.72 1.86
C ASP A 50 -15.95 8.02 1.84
N GLN A 51 -16.43 8.55 0.72
CA GLN A 51 -17.86 8.78 0.46
C GLN A 51 -18.49 7.68 -0.40
N THR A 52 -17.77 6.57 -0.60
CA THR A 52 -18.19 5.50 -1.51
C THR A 52 -19.40 4.72 -0.97
N ARG A 53 -19.74 4.92 0.32
CA ARG A 53 -20.90 4.31 0.99
C ARG A 53 -21.58 5.29 1.96
N GLY A 54 -22.87 5.52 1.76
CA GLY A 54 -23.75 6.14 2.75
C GLY A 54 -23.25 7.48 3.28
N SER A 55 -23.13 7.60 4.61
CA SER A 55 -22.89 8.88 5.32
C SER A 55 -21.48 9.46 5.23
N GLY A 56 -20.57 8.85 4.46
CA GLY A 56 -19.19 9.29 4.32
C GLY A 56 -18.33 9.12 5.59
N LYS A 57 -17.06 8.79 5.44
CA LYS A 57 -16.10 8.66 6.55
C LYS A 57 -14.79 9.33 6.20
N VAL A 58 -14.25 10.15 7.11
CA VAL A 58 -12.89 10.66 7.00
C VAL A 58 -11.99 9.82 7.90
N ARG A 59 -10.91 9.29 7.35
CA ARG A 59 -9.90 8.49 8.07
C ARG A 59 -8.53 9.13 7.93
N SER A 60 -7.64 8.89 8.88
CA SER A 60 -6.23 9.14 8.64
C SER A 60 -5.74 8.24 7.49
N LEU A 61 -4.71 8.67 6.75
CA LEU A 61 -4.10 7.85 5.72
C LEU A 61 -3.64 6.51 6.29
N LYS A 62 -3.02 6.54 7.47
CA LYS A 62 -2.62 5.35 8.24
C LYS A 62 -3.78 4.36 8.42
N ASP A 63 -4.93 4.83 8.91
CA ASP A 63 -6.11 3.97 9.14
C ASP A 63 -6.69 3.45 7.82
N GLN A 64 -6.67 4.26 6.76
CA GLN A 64 -7.14 3.85 5.45
C GLN A 64 -6.24 2.76 4.84
N ILE A 65 -4.91 2.89 4.91
CA ILE A 65 -3.95 1.87 4.47
C ILE A 65 -4.17 0.58 5.26
N ALA A 66 -4.33 0.67 6.58
CA ALA A 66 -4.60 -0.49 7.44
C ALA A 66 -5.92 -1.20 7.07
N LEU A 67 -6.98 -0.42 6.81
CA LEU A 67 -8.27 -0.96 6.37
C LEU A 67 -8.16 -1.68 5.02
N GLU A 68 -7.52 -1.06 4.03
CA GLU A 68 -7.35 -1.65 2.70
C GLU A 68 -6.47 -2.89 2.74
N THR A 69 -5.37 -2.84 3.47
CA THR A 69 -4.48 -3.98 3.66
C THR A 69 -5.25 -5.19 4.20
N ARG A 70 -6.08 -5.00 5.25
CA ARG A 70 -6.86 -6.09 5.86
C ARG A 70 -8.03 -6.56 5.00
N SER A 71 -8.68 -5.65 4.28
CA SER A 71 -9.86 -5.99 3.46
C SER A 71 -9.51 -6.50 2.07
N ARG A 72 -8.28 -6.26 1.60
CA ARG A 72 -7.80 -6.64 0.27
C ARG A 72 -6.53 -7.48 0.31
N SER A 73 -5.35 -6.86 0.38
CA SER A 73 -4.07 -7.55 0.16
C SER A 73 -3.87 -8.75 1.08
N LEU A 74 -4.30 -8.68 2.34
CA LEU A 74 -4.23 -9.78 3.31
C LEU A 74 -5.53 -10.56 3.47
N ASN A 75 -6.56 -10.27 2.67
CA ASN A 75 -7.84 -10.98 2.72
C ASN A 75 -7.82 -12.15 1.73
N PRO A 76 -7.88 -13.41 2.19
CA PRO A 76 -7.95 -14.57 1.29
C PRO A 76 -9.14 -14.49 0.34
N LYS A 77 -10.27 -13.89 0.76
CA LYS A 77 -11.43 -13.71 -0.11
C LYS A 77 -11.22 -12.71 -1.24
N PHE A 78 -10.14 -11.91 -1.19
CA PHE A 78 -9.73 -11.00 -2.24
C PHE A 78 -8.63 -11.61 -3.11
N TYR A 79 -7.53 -12.07 -2.52
CA TYR A 79 -6.40 -12.57 -3.32
C TYR A 79 -6.63 -13.96 -3.91
N GLU A 80 -7.39 -14.87 -3.28
CA GLU A 80 -7.64 -16.20 -3.85
C GLU A 80 -8.41 -16.13 -5.18
N PRO A 81 -9.48 -15.31 -5.31
CA PRO A 81 -10.09 -15.04 -6.61
C PRO A 81 -9.12 -14.50 -7.65
N LEU A 82 -8.27 -13.54 -7.30
CA LEU A 82 -7.28 -13.01 -8.22
C LEU A 82 -6.36 -14.13 -8.73
N LEU A 83 -5.86 -14.99 -7.84
CA LEU A 83 -4.98 -16.10 -8.22
C LEU A 83 -5.61 -17.13 -9.15
N ARG A 84 -6.95 -17.22 -9.24
CA ARG A 84 -7.62 -18.04 -10.27
C ARG A 84 -7.45 -17.49 -11.68
N HIS A 85 -7.10 -16.20 -11.82
CA HIS A 85 -6.78 -15.55 -13.09
C HIS A 85 -5.29 -15.63 -13.45
N GLY A 86 -4.52 -16.51 -12.79
CA GLY A 86 -3.16 -16.83 -13.17
C GLY A 86 -2.22 -15.62 -13.11
N ALA A 87 -1.52 -15.36 -14.22
CA ALA A 87 -0.45 -14.37 -14.26
C ALA A 87 -0.91 -12.95 -13.90
N GLU A 88 -2.10 -12.55 -14.36
CA GLU A 88 -2.68 -11.24 -14.05
C GLU A 88 -3.10 -11.12 -12.59
N GLY A 89 -3.53 -12.22 -11.98
CA GLY A 89 -3.84 -12.27 -10.55
C GLY A 89 -2.63 -11.91 -9.69
N VAL A 90 -1.48 -12.54 -9.98
CA VAL A 90 -0.22 -12.24 -9.29
C VAL A 90 0.22 -10.81 -9.55
N ARG A 91 0.07 -10.31 -10.79
CA ARG A 91 0.42 -8.92 -11.14
C ARG A 91 -0.39 -7.91 -10.32
N GLN A 92 -1.68 -8.17 -10.09
CA GLN A 92 -2.52 -7.30 -9.26
C GLN A 92 -2.07 -7.29 -7.80
N ILE A 93 -1.75 -8.46 -7.22
CA ILE A 93 -1.24 -8.53 -5.85
C ILE A 93 0.10 -7.80 -5.73
N GLU A 94 1.00 -7.97 -6.71
CA GLU A 94 2.28 -7.25 -6.75
C GLU A 94 2.09 -5.73 -6.82
N ALA A 95 1.16 -5.25 -7.66
CA ALA A 95 0.84 -3.84 -7.75
C ALA A 95 0.41 -3.25 -6.40
N HIS A 96 -0.39 -3.97 -5.60
CA HIS A 96 -0.76 -3.54 -4.25
C HIS A 96 0.47 -3.39 -3.32
N VAL A 97 1.44 -4.30 -3.40
CA VAL A 97 2.69 -4.23 -2.61
C VAL A 97 3.53 -3.04 -3.08
N THR A 98 3.67 -2.86 -4.39
CA THR A 98 4.40 -1.72 -4.99
C THR A 98 3.79 -0.38 -4.59
N ASN A 99 2.46 -0.24 -4.65
CA ASN A 99 1.77 1.00 -4.26
C ASN A 99 1.88 1.27 -2.75
N THR A 100 1.89 0.22 -1.93
CA THR A 100 2.16 0.34 -0.48
C THR A 100 3.56 0.92 -0.24
N LEU A 101 4.58 0.50 -0.99
CA LEU A 101 5.92 1.12 -0.92
C LEU A 101 5.91 2.59 -1.37
N GLY A 102 5.11 2.94 -2.39
CA GLY A 102 4.91 4.33 -2.82
C GLY A 102 4.41 5.25 -1.70
N TRP A 103 3.52 4.76 -0.84
CA TRP A 103 3.09 5.49 0.35
C TRP A 103 4.20 5.71 1.38
N SER A 104 5.03 4.70 1.65
CA SER A 104 6.19 4.91 2.54
C SER A 104 7.17 5.94 1.98
N ALA A 105 7.41 5.90 0.67
CA ALA A 105 8.31 6.85 0.02
C ALA A 105 7.83 8.31 0.11
N THR A 106 6.51 8.52 0.11
CA THR A 106 5.92 9.86 0.05
C THR A 106 5.50 10.40 1.40
N THR A 107 5.00 9.55 2.31
CA THR A 107 4.43 9.98 3.59
C THR A 107 5.02 9.32 4.82
N ALA A 108 5.72 8.18 4.68
CA ALA A 108 6.20 7.37 5.80
C ALA A 108 5.09 6.92 6.79
N GLN A 109 3.83 6.85 6.35
CA GLN A 109 2.68 6.48 7.21
C GLN A 109 2.26 5.01 7.12
N VAL A 110 2.96 4.17 6.35
CA VAL A 110 2.71 2.73 6.33
C VAL A 110 3.27 2.10 7.60
N GLU A 111 2.46 1.33 8.30
CA GLU A 111 2.92 0.68 9.52
C GLU A 111 3.80 -0.55 9.24
N PRO A 112 4.85 -0.80 10.07
CA PRO A 112 5.72 -1.97 9.96
C PRO A 112 5.00 -3.31 9.79
N TRP A 113 3.89 -3.51 10.51
CA TRP A 113 3.15 -4.77 10.47
C TRP A 113 2.58 -5.07 9.07
N VAL A 114 2.34 -4.04 8.24
CA VAL A 114 1.84 -4.22 6.87
C VAL A 114 2.87 -5.01 6.06
N TYR A 115 4.13 -4.58 6.08
CA TYR A 115 5.21 -5.27 5.37
C TYR A 115 5.51 -6.65 5.97
N GLN A 116 5.50 -6.78 7.30
CA GLN A 116 5.63 -8.08 7.97
C GLN A 116 4.59 -9.08 7.43
N ARG A 117 3.31 -8.72 7.48
CA ARG A 117 2.22 -9.62 7.08
C ARG A 117 2.21 -9.90 5.57
N LEU A 118 2.54 -8.92 4.73
CA LEU A 118 2.68 -9.12 3.30
C LEU A 118 3.81 -10.11 2.99
N SER A 119 4.95 -9.99 3.68
CA SER A 119 6.10 -10.89 3.56
C SER A 119 5.75 -12.31 4.01
N GLU A 120 5.16 -12.45 5.21
CA GLU A 120 4.68 -13.72 5.74
C GLU A 120 3.74 -14.43 4.77
N THR A 121 2.75 -13.69 4.24
CA THR A 121 1.69 -14.26 3.40
C THR A 121 2.20 -14.68 2.03
N PHE A 122 2.99 -13.84 1.34
CA PHE A 122 3.28 -14.03 -0.08
C PHE A 122 4.69 -14.54 -0.38
N VAL A 123 5.63 -14.40 0.56
CA VAL A 123 7.05 -14.73 0.32
C VAL A 123 7.56 -15.80 1.28
N LEU A 124 7.23 -15.72 2.57
CA LEU A 124 7.75 -16.65 3.57
C LEU A 124 6.94 -17.95 3.63
N ASP A 125 5.63 -17.90 3.39
CA ASP A 125 4.83 -19.10 3.16
C ASP A 125 5.31 -19.82 1.88
N GLU A 126 5.89 -21.01 2.05
CA GLU A 126 6.49 -21.76 0.96
C GLU A 126 5.47 -22.19 -0.10
N VAL A 127 4.26 -22.55 0.30
CA VAL A 127 3.19 -23.00 -0.60
C VAL A 127 2.72 -21.83 -1.45
N MET A 128 2.46 -20.68 -0.82
CA MET A 128 2.08 -19.46 -1.53
C MET A 128 3.21 -18.99 -2.45
N ARG A 129 4.45 -18.90 -1.96
CA ARG A 129 5.61 -18.47 -2.78
C ARG A 129 5.76 -19.33 -4.03
N LYS A 130 5.71 -20.66 -3.89
CA LYS A 130 5.78 -21.60 -5.03
C LYS A 130 4.62 -21.40 -6.00
N ARG A 131 3.40 -21.20 -5.49
CA ARG A 131 2.22 -20.93 -6.31
C ARG A 131 2.35 -19.62 -7.08
N LEU A 132 2.74 -18.51 -6.44
CA LEU A 132 2.94 -17.22 -7.11
C LEU A 132 4.01 -17.32 -8.19
N SER A 133 5.14 -17.97 -7.88
CA SER A 133 6.24 -18.18 -8.84
C SER A 133 5.83 -19.02 -10.04
N ALA A 134 4.97 -20.03 -9.86
CA ALA A 134 4.44 -20.84 -10.95
C ALA A 134 3.43 -20.08 -11.83
N LEU A 135 2.61 -19.20 -11.23
CA LEU A 135 1.60 -18.42 -11.96
C LEU A 135 2.23 -17.22 -12.68
N ASN A 136 3.19 -16.54 -12.06
CA ASN A 136 3.92 -15.40 -12.63
C ASN A 136 5.29 -15.23 -11.95
N PRO A 137 6.37 -15.78 -12.51
CA PRO A 137 7.70 -15.69 -11.89
C PRO A 137 8.21 -14.25 -11.82
N GLU A 138 7.90 -13.41 -12.81
CA GLU A 138 8.35 -12.02 -12.84
C GLU A 138 7.68 -11.17 -11.77
N ALA A 139 6.35 -11.24 -11.67
CA ALA A 139 5.61 -10.50 -10.64
C ALA A 139 5.93 -11.02 -9.23
N SER A 140 6.11 -12.34 -9.07
CA SER A 140 6.56 -12.91 -7.79
C SER A 140 7.93 -12.38 -7.38
N ASN A 141 8.87 -12.28 -8.32
CA ASN A 141 10.21 -11.72 -8.06
C ASN A 141 10.14 -10.22 -7.74
N ARG A 142 9.39 -9.43 -8.52
CA ARG A 142 9.19 -7.99 -8.25
C ARG A 142 8.60 -7.75 -6.87
N MET A 143 7.61 -8.54 -6.47
CA MET A 143 7.01 -8.44 -5.13
C MET A 143 8.05 -8.65 -4.03
N ALA A 144 8.88 -9.69 -4.14
CA ALA A 144 9.96 -9.94 -3.19
C ALA A 144 10.98 -8.79 -3.18
N GLN A 145 11.36 -8.28 -4.35
CA GLN A 145 12.25 -7.12 -4.48
C GLN A 145 11.68 -5.87 -3.81
N LYS A 146 10.37 -5.63 -3.89
CA LYS A 146 9.72 -4.47 -3.25
C LYS A 146 9.69 -4.59 -1.74
N LEU A 147 9.52 -5.80 -1.20
CA LEU A 147 9.60 -6.05 0.24
C LEU A 147 11.03 -5.90 0.76
N LEU A 148 12.04 -6.37 0.01
CA LEU A 148 13.45 -6.11 0.30
C LEU A 148 13.76 -4.61 0.25
N GLU A 149 13.28 -3.91 -0.78
CA GLU A 149 13.45 -2.47 -0.92
C GLU A 149 12.85 -1.68 0.25
N ALA A 150 11.71 -2.14 0.80
CA ALA A 150 11.13 -1.53 2.00
C ALA A 150 12.06 -1.64 3.21
N SER A 151 12.76 -2.77 3.36
CA SER A 151 13.78 -2.97 4.40
C SER A 151 15.03 -2.11 4.14
N ASP A 152 15.56 -2.15 2.92
CA ASP A 152 16.78 -1.39 2.54
C ASP A 152 16.61 0.13 2.69
N ARG A 153 15.39 0.64 2.45
CA ARG A 153 15.04 2.05 2.65
C ARG A 153 14.60 2.39 4.07
N ALA A 154 14.71 1.45 5.01
CA ALA A 154 14.33 1.60 6.42
C ALA A 154 12.86 1.99 6.64
N TYR A 155 11.95 1.57 5.77
CA TYR A 155 10.50 1.72 5.98
C TYR A 155 9.96 0.68 6.98
N TRP A 156 10.67 -0.44 7.12
CA TRP A 156 10.41 -1.48 8.10
C TRP A 156 11.72 -2.23 8.40
N GLN A 157 11.82 -2.82 9.58
CA GLN A 157 12.90 -3.72 9.95
C GLN A 157 12.29 -5.11 10.23
N PRO A 158 12.61 -6.13 9.43
CA PRO A 158 12.16 -7.49 9.69
C PRO A 158 12.72 -8.02 11.02
N ASP A 159 12.01 -8.98 11.59
CA ASP A 159 12.54 -9.79 12.68
C ASP A 159 13.76 -10.61 12.25
N ALA A 160 14.61 -10.93 13.22
CA ALA A 160 15.86 -11.65 13.03
C ALA A 160 15.65 -13.17 12.93
#